data_AF-A0AAV5J8M7-F1
#
_entry.id   AF-A0AAV5J8M7-F1
#
_cell.length_a   1.000
_cell.length_b   1.000
_cell.length_c   1.000
_cell.angle_alpha   90.00
_cell.angle_beta   90.00
_cell.angle_gamma   90.00
#
_symmetry.space_group_name_H-M   'P 1'
#
loop_
_entity.id
_entity.type
_entity.pdbx_description
1 polymer ?
#
loop_
_entity_poly.entity_id
_entity_poly.type
_entity_poly.pdbx_seq_one_letter_code
_entity_poly.pdbx_strand_id
1 'polypeptide(L)'
;MERCKSMVITGHSLGGTTASLLAICLLCQSMVSPSPISVVCVTFGSPLLGNDALHRVILRERWGGNFCHIVSKHDIMPRLLLAPVASLNPQLQILLHFWHLSMTHRHFGLVASQLNDEIKSSIFCFVLSHLEALAHAEGSERSPFWPFGSYVLCTHKGAICVDNANSVVKLMHLMLVMSSPNCAIEDHLNYRDYVEKVQLQFLKARSFLQRNIYDSSYEAGVALALESLEITTKELMARMGQDCLKMARRMGRTPNLNGANLAIRLSKITPYRAEIEWYKACCDQADDQMGYYDSFKLRGASKRDSRVNMNRHKLAGFWNSVIYMLENNQLPYDFLRREKWVNAAQFYKLLVEPLDIAEYYRTGMLRIKGHYRTQGRERRYQIFDKWWNDRRVAEEGNKKRSKFASLTQDSCFWAKVEEAREFLDNIRSETDVMKRVWLCDKINDFERYAKELIESKEVSKDVLVKYSSYSLWMEEWRELKSQMQQFPSQFPSFLDGEVVP
;
A
#
# COMPACT_ATOMS: atom_id res chain seq x y z
N MET A 1 7.27 30.41 14.20
CA MET A 1 6.27 29.36 14.48
C MET A 1 7.04 28.07 14.72
N GLU A 2 7.07 27.59 15.97
CA GLU A 2 7.77 26.34 16.30
C GLU A 2 7.20 25.19 15.46
N ARG A 3 8.07 24.45 14.76
CA ARG A 3 7.65 23.26 14.00
C ARG A 3 7.16 22.21 14.99
N CYS A 4 5.85 21.99 15.02
CA CYS A 4 5.23 20.93 15.82
C CYS A 4 5.82 19.57 15.41
N LYS A 5 6.63 18.97 16.29
CA LYS A 5 7.36 17.71 16.01
C LYS A 5 6.46 16.48 16.12
N SER A 6 5.39 16.57 16.91
CA SER A 6 4.45 15.48 17.16
C SER A 6 3.08 16.04 17.52
N MET A 7 2.01 15.41 17.03
CA MET A 7 0.62 15.77 17.28
C MET A 7 -0.12 14.55 17.81
N VAL A 8 -0.77 14.72 18.96
CA VAL A 8 -1.69 13.72 19.52
C VAL A 8 -3.11 14.19 19.29
N ILE A 9 -3.90 13.35 18.62
CA ILE A 9 -5.33 13.58 18.39
C ILE A 9 -6.09 12.57 19.24
N THR A 10 -7.13 13.03 19.91
CA THR A 10 -7.92 12.16 20.76
C THR A 10 -9.39 12.51 20.74
N GLY A 11 -10.20 11.57 21.19
CA GLY A 11 -11.62 11.76 21.38
C GLY A 11 -12.25 10.53 22.01
N HIS A 12 -13.38 10.73 22.66
CA HIS A 12 -14.24 9.68 23.20
C HIS A 12 -15.47 9.50 22.31
N SER A 13 -15.98 8.28 22.22
CA SER A 13 -17.19 7.95 21.45
C SER A 13 -17.06 8.42 19.99
N LEU A 14 -18.08 9.07 19.43
CA LEU A 14 -18.06 9.68 18.10
C LEU A 14 -16.91 10.68 17.91
N GLY A 15 -16.52 11.41 18.96
CA GLY A 15 -15.38 12.33 18.89
C GLY A 15 -14.06 11.63 18.61
N GLY A 16 -13.89 10.37 19.05
CA GLY A 16 -12.70 9.59 18.72
C GLY A 16 -12.73 9.02 17.30
N THR A 17 -13.92 8.75 16.75
CA THR A 17 -14.08 8.46 15.32
C THR A 17 -13.71 9.66 14.47
N THR A 18 -14.14 10.87 14.86
CA THR A 18 -13.71 12.13 14.24
C THR A 18 -12.21 12.37 14.37
N ALA A 19 -11.62 12.09 15.55
CA ALA A 19 -10.17 12.15 15.76
C ALA A 19 -9.41 11.21 14.81
N SER A 20 -9.92 9.99 14.61
CA SER A 20 -9.33 9.02 13.69
C SER A 20 -9.38 9.50 12.25
N LEU A 21 -10.52 10.07 11.82
CA LEU A 21 -10.64 10.70 10.50
C LEU A 21 -9.64 11.85 10.31
N LEU A 22 -9.53 12.75 11.29
CA LEU A 22 -8.59 13.86 11.25
C LEU A 22 -7.14 13.36 11.15
N ALA A 23 -6.79 12.34 11.92
CA ALA A 23 -5.46 11.73 11.87
C ALA A 23 -5.16 11.12 10.49
N ILE A 24 -6.13 10.43 9.86
CA ILE A 24 -5.98 9.92 8.48
C ILE A 24 -5.76 11.08 7.50
N CYS A 25 -6.55 12.16 7.59
CA CYS A 25 -6.38 13.34 6.73
C CYS A 25 -4.98 13.95 6.86
N LEU A 26 -4.46 14.09 8.08
CA LEU A 26 -3.11 14.61 8.33
C LEU A 26 -2.02 13.66 7.83
N LEU A 27 -2.21 12.35 7.94
CA LEU A 27 -1.28 11.35 7.40
C LEU A 27 -1.23 11.41 5.87
N CYS A 28 -2.38 11.56 5.21
CA CYS A 28 -2.45 11.78 3.76
C CYS A 28 -1.72 13.06 3.34
N GLN A 29 -1.92 14.17 4.05
CA GLN A 29 -1.24 15.43 3.76
C GLN A 29 0.27 15.35 4.02
N SER A 30 0.67 14.62 5.06
CA SER A 30 2.09 14.43 5.43
C SER A 30 2.86 13.63 4.39
N MET A 31 2.20 12.82 3.56
CA MET A 31 2.86 12.12 2.43
C MET A 31 3.43 13.09 1.39
N VAL A 32 2.88 14.30 1.28
CA VAL A 32 3.29 15.32 0.31
C VAL A 32 4.29 16.31 0.92
N SER A 33 4.50 16.27 2.25
CA SER A 33 5.31 17.25 2.97
C SER A 33 6.78 16.82 3.11
N PRO A 34 7.75 17.73 2.88
CA PRO A 34 9.17 17.44 3.05
C PRO A 34 9.56 17.17 4.52
N SER A 35 8.76 17.65 5.48
CA SER A 35 8.93 17.39 6.92
C SER A 35 7.63 16.83 7.51
N PRO A 36 7.43 15.50 7.49
CA PRO A 36 6.20 14.88 7.99
C PRO A 36 6.09 15.04 9.52
N ILE A 37 4.89 15.39 9.98
CA ILE A 37 4.55 15.48 11.41
C ILE A 37 4.29 14.06 11.93
N SER A 38 4.81 13.73 13.10
CA SER A 38 4.41 12.49 13.77
C SER A 38 2.99 12.64 14.30
N VAL A 39 2.05 11.82 13.81
CA VAL A 39 0.65 11.86 14.24
C VAL A 39 0.34 10.59 15.04
N VAL A 40 -0.22 10.74 16.24
CA VAL A 40 -0.74 9.63 17.04
C VAL A 40 -2.20 9.92 17.37
N CYS A 41 -3.08 8.97 17.10
CA CYS A 41 -4.49 9.03 17.40
C CYS A 41 -4.83 8.05 18.52
N VAL A 42 -5.31 8.55 19.65
CA VAL A 42 -5.75 7.74 20.79
C VAL A 42 -7.24 7.95 21.00
N THR A 43 -8.03 6.89 20.94
CA THR A 43 -9.49 6.98 21.02
C THR A 43 -10.03 6.15 22.17
N PHE A 44 -11.18 6.56 22.73
CA PHE A 44 -11.82 5.89 23.87
C PHE A 44 -13.26 5.53 23.49
N GLY A 45 -13.60 4.24 23.46
CA GLY A 45 -14.98 3.80 23.23
C GLY A 45 -15.55 4.22 21.87
N SER A 46 -14.69 4.46 20.88
CA SER A 46 -15.14 4.92 19.57
C SER A 46 -15.74 3.79 18.74
N PRO A 47 -16.85 4.04 18.02
CA PRO A 47 -17.33 3.10 17.03
C PRO A 47 -16.32 2.97 15.87
N LEU A 48 -16.40 1.85 15.17
CA LEU A 48 -15.56 1.60 13.99
C LEU A 48 -15.80 2.66 12.91
N LEU A 49 -14.77 2.97 12.13
CA LEU A 49 -14.85 4.05 11.14
C LEU A 49 -14.84 3.53 9.69
N GLY A 50 -13.93 2.61 9.39
CA GLY A 50 -13.62 2.20 8.03
C GLY A 50 -14.11 0.83 7.68
N ASN A 51 -14.13 0.54 6.39
CA ASN A 51 -14.31 -0.80 5.85
C ASN A 51 -12.97 -1.52 5.65
N ASP A 52 -13.03 -2.73 5.11
CA ASP A 52 -11.85 -3.52 4.77
C ASP A 52 -10.89 -2.82 3.78
N ALA A 53 -11.41 -1.98 2.88
CA ALA A 53 -10.54 -1.20 1.99
C ALA A 53 -9.70 -0.17 2.77
N LEU A 54 -10.29 0.54 3.73
CA LEU A 54 -9.53 1.45 4.60
C LEU A 54 -8.52 0.68 5.45
N HIS A 55 -8.91 -0.45 6.04
CA HIS A 55 -8.00 -1.33 6.77
C HIS A 55 -6.78 -1.72 5.92
N ARG A 56 -6.99 -2.15 4.68
CA ARG A 56 -5.91 -2.50 3.74
C ARG A 56 -5.01 -1.31 3.42
N VAL A 57 -5.56 -0.11 3.24
CA VAL A 57 -4.76 1.10 3.00
C VAL A 57 -3.90 1.42 4.22
N ILE A 58 -4.48 1.41 5.43
CA ILE A 58 -3.75 1.66 6.68
C ILE A 58 -2.63 0.64 6.89
N LEU A 59 -2.88 -0.64 6.56
CA LEU A 59 -1.83 -1.66 6.58
C LEU A 59 -0.74 -1.36 5.57
N ARG A 60 -1.08 -1.10 4.31
CA ARG A 60 -0.14 -0.85 3.22
C ARG A 60 0.75 0.36 3.48
N GLU A 61 0.17 1.46 3.95
CA GLU A 61 0.87 2.70 4.28
C GLU A 61 1.57 2.64 5.65
N ARG A 62 1.43 1.51 6.36
CA ARG A 62 2.01 1.24 7.68
C ARG A 62 1.58 2.25 8.75
N TRP A 63 0.36 2.75 8.63
CA TRP A 63 -0.23 3.68 9.58
C TRP A 63 -0.82 3.02 10.81
N GLY A 64 -0.85 1.68 10.89
CA GLY A 64 -1.45 0.96 12.02
C GLY A 64 -0.87 1.35 13.39
N GLY A 65 0.42 1.69 13.46
CA GLY A 65 1.07 2.15 14.70
C GLY A 65 0.70 3.58 15.12
N ASN A 66 0.03 4.35 14.26
CA ASN A 66 -0.44 5.69 14.56
C ASN A 66 -1.79 5.68 15.28
N PHE A 67 -2.50 4.56 15.32
CA PHE A 67 -3.84 4.47 15.90
C PHE A 67 -3.87 3.52 17.09
N CYS A 68 -4.38 4.01 18.22
CA CYS A 68 -4.60 3.28 19.46
C CYS A 68 -6.07 3.44 19.88
N HIS A 69 -6.83 2.36 19.85
CA HIS A 69 -8.25 2.31 20.18
C HIS A 69 -8.43 1.66 21.55
N ILE A 70 -8.74 2.45 22.56
CA ILE A 70 -8.96 1.98 23.93
C ILE A 70 -10.42 1.57 24.07
N VAL A 71 -10.62 0.30 24.41
CA VAL A 71 -11.92 -0.36 24.43
C VAL A 71 -12.08 -1.07 25.77
N SER A 72 -13.04 -0.64 26.58
CA SER A 72 -13.32 -1.30 27.85
C SER A 72 -14.09 -2.60 27.63
N LYS A 73 -14.14 -3.44 28.67
CA LYS A 73 -14.66 -4.80 28.59
C LYS A 73 -16.11 -4.84 28.15
N HIS A 74 -16.95 -3.98 28.72
CA HIS A 74 -18.38 -4.08 28.56
C HIS A 74 -18.92 -3.13 27.48
N ASP A 75 -18.26 -1.99 27.23
CA ASP A 75 -18.77 -0.91 26.37
C ASP A 75 -19.33 -1.38 25.01
N ILE A 76 -20.62 -1.19 24.76
CA ILE A 76 -21.24 -1.62 23.50
C ILE A 76 -20.84 -0.75 22.30
N MET A 77 -20.41 0.51 22.50
CA MET A 77 -20.22 1.50 21.42
C MET A 77 -19.21 1.04 20.34
N PRO A 78 -18.01 0.52 20.66
CA PRO A 78 -17.06 0.01 19.66
C PRO A 78 -17.57 -1.21 18.88
N ARG A 79 -18.60 -1.89 19.40
CA ARG A 79 -19.19 -3.10 18.82
C ARG A 79 -20.42 -2.83 17.96
N LEU A 80 -21.08 -1.67 18.11
CA LEU A 80 -22.33 -1.35 17.42
C LEU A 80 -22.24 -1.57 15.90
N LEU A 81 -21.24 -1.00 15.25
CA LEU A 81 -21.12 -1.02 13.78
C LEU A 81 -20.63 -2.36 13.20
N LEU A 82 -20.39 -3.37 14.05
CA LEU A 82 -20.25 -4.75 13.57
C LEU A 82 -21.62 -5.39 13.27
N ALA A 83 -22.72 -4.80 13.75
CA ALA A 83 -24.08 -5.21 13.44
C ALA A 83 -24.74 -4.24 12.42
N PRO A 84 -25.74 -4.68 11.64
CA PRO A 84 -26.50 -3.84 10.73
C PRO A 84 -27.52 -3.00 11.52
N VAL A 85 -27.03 -1.99 12.22
CA VAL A 85 -27.77 -1.20 13.21
C VAL A 85 -28.91 -0.32 12.67
N ALA A 86 -29.11 -0.26 11.34
CA ALA A 86 -30.19 0.49 10.72
C ALA A 86 -31.59 0.04 11.20
N SER A 87 -31.74 -1.25 11.55
CA SER A 87 -32.98 -1.80 12.11
C SER A 87 -33.27 -1.34 13.55
N LEU A 88 -32.27 -0.81 14.27
CA LEU A 88 -32.38 -0.33 15.65
C LEU A 88 -32.40 1.20 15.75
N ASN A 89 -32.55 1.92 14.63
CA ASN A 89 -32.42 3.39 14.58
C ASN A 89 -33.16 4.13 15.72
N PRO A 90 -34.45 3.86 16.01
CA PRO A 90 -35.15 4.55 17.10
C PRO A 90 -34.50 4.32 18.47
N GLN A 91 -34.12 3.08 18.76
CA GLN A 91 -33.51 2.69 20.04
C GLN A 91 -32.11 3.28 20.20
N LEU A 92 -31.35 3.36 19.10
CA LEU A 92 -30.03 3.98 19.09
C LEU A 92 -30.10 5.49 19.31
N GLN A 93 -31.09 6.18 18.72
CA GLN A 93 -31.25 7.63 18.96
C GLN A 93 -31.47 7.91 20.45
N ILE A 94 -32.28 7.09 21.13
CA ILE A 94 -32.52 7.20 22.57
C ILE A 94 -31.22 6.92 23.34
N LEU A 95 -30.47 5.88 22.98
CA LEU A 95 -29.20 5.52 23.61
C LEU A 95 -28.14 6.63 23.45
N LEU A 96 -27.98 7.17 22.24
CA LEU A 96 -27.04 8.27 21.95
C LEU A 96 -27.43 9.53 22.71
N HIS A 97 -28.73 9.83 22.80
CA HIS A 97 -29.23 10.96 23.59
C HIS A 97 -28.94 10.77 25.09
N PHE A 98 -29.17 9.57 25.62
CA PHE A 98 -28.83 9.22 27.00
C PHE A 98 -27.34 9.43 27.31
N TRP A 99 -26.43 8.93 26.46
CA TRP A 99 -25.00 9.15 26.65
C TRP A 99 -24.63 10.63 26.53
N HIS A 100 -25.20 11.35 25.56
CA HIS A 100 -24.96 12.79 25.41
C HIS A 100 -25.32 13.56 26.69
N LEU A 101 -26.52 13.34 27.24
CA LEU A 101 -26.95 13.97 28.49
C LEU A 101 -26.09 13.59 29.69
N SER A 102 -25.72 12.30 29.79
CA SER A 102 -24.87 11.79 30.87
C SER A 102 -23.47 12.42 30.87
N MET A 103 -22.93 12.70 29.68
CA MET A 103 -21.62 13.33 29.51
C MET A 103 -21.66 14.85 29.74
N THR A 104 -22.76 15.54 29.39
CA THR A 104 -22.88 17.00 29.52
C THR A 104 -23.33 17.46 30.90
N HIS A 105 -24.14 16.65 31.62
CA HIS A 105 -24.71 17.04 32.91
C HIS A 105 -24.53 15.97 34.01
N ARG A 106 -23.40 16.03 34.74
CA ARG A 106 -23.07 15.08 35.83
C ARG A 106 -24.11 15.00 36.97
N HIS A 107 -24.88 16.06 37.20
CA HIS A 107 -25.93 16.11 38.24
C HIS A 107 -27.35 15.76 37.72
N PHE A 108 -27.55 15.75 36.40
CA PHE A 108 -28.82 15.33 35.77
C PHE A 108 -28.80 13.87 35.31
N GLY A 109 -27.62 13.24 35.17
CA GLY A 109 -27.50 11.83 34.78
C GLY A 109 -28.18 10.85 35.75
N LEU A 110 -28.48 11.26 36.99
CA LEU A 110 -29.26 10.46 37.93
C LEU A 110 -30.79 10.63 37.81
N VAL A 111 -31.25 11.70 37.15
CA VAL A 111 -32.68 12.11 37.12
C VAL A 111 -33.26 12.10 35.69
N ALA A 112 -32.43 12.24 34.66
CA ALA A 112 -32.87 12.22 33.26
C ALA A 112 -32.96 10.78 32.73
N SER A 113 -34.17 10.21 32.78
CA SER A 113 -34.62 8.99 32.10
C SER A 113 -33.70 7.77 32.23
N GLN A 114 -34.00 6.88 33.19
CA GLN A 114 -33.50 5.51 33.11
C GLN A 114 -33.85 4.95 31.72
N LEU A 115 -32.83 4.68 30.91
CA LEU A 115 -33.03 4.01 29.63
C LEU A 115 -33.81 2.71 29.92
N ASN A 116 -34.94 2.48 29.24
CA ASN A 116 -35.76 1.30 29.50
C ASN A 116 -34.89 0.03 29.37
N ASP A 117 -34.95 -0.86 30.35
CA ASP A 117 -34.19 -2.11 30.37
C ASP A 117 -34.50 -3.00 29.16
N GLU A 118 -35.72 -2.90 28.59
CA GLU A 118 -36.07 -3.57 27.33
C GLU A 118 -35.27 -3.02 26.15
N ILE A 119 -35.07 -1.69 26.07
CA ILE A 119 -34.26 -1.06 25.03
C ILE A 119 -32.80 -1.49 25.19
N LYS A 120 -32.28 -1.45 26.42
CA LYS A 120 -30.92 -1.92 26.72
C LYS A 120 -30.72 -3.36 26.26
N SER A 121 -31.65 -4.24 26.65
CA SER A 121 -31.60 -5.67 26.33
C SER A 121 -31.75 -5.91 24.84
N SER A 122 -32.63 -5.18 24.16
CA SER A 122 -32.83 -5.30 22.71
C SER A 122 -31.56 -4.94 21.93
N ILE A 123 -30.93 -3.81 22.23
CA ILE A 123 -29.67 -3.40 21.58
C ILE A 123 -28.57 -4.41 21.91
N PHE A 124 -28.44 -4.79 23.18
CA PHE A 124 -27.42 -5.74 23.64
C PHE A 124 -27.53 -7.09 22.92
N CYS A 125 -28.70 -7.73 22.94
CA CYS A 125 -28.92 -9.03 22.31
C CYS A 125 -28.73 -8.97 20.79
N PHE A 126 -29.17 -7.88 20.15
CA PHE A 126 -28.99 -7.70 18.71
C PHE A 126 -27.52 -7.57 18.31
N VAL A 127 -26.74 -6.77 19.04
CA VAL A 127 -25.30 -6.63 18.77
C VAL A 127 -24.59 -7.95 19.06
N LEU A 128 -24.90 -8.60 20.18
CA LEU A 128 -24.28 -9.85 20.59
C LEU A 128 -24.45 -10.96 19.55
N SER A 129 -25.66 -11.15 19.02
CA SER A 129 -25.94 -12.21 18.03
C SER A 129 -25.19 -12.02 16.71
N HIS A 130 -25.03 -10.77 16.25
CA HIS A 130 -24.25 -10.47 15.05
C HIS A 130 -22.75 -10.63 15.28
N LEU A 131 -22.26 -10.25 16.46
CA LEU A 131 -20.86 -10.48 16.83
C LEU A 131 -20.52 -11.97 16.93
N GLU A 132 -21.44 -12.78 17.45
CA GLU A 132 -21.31 -14.24 17.50
C GLU A 132 -21.19 -14.82 16.09
N ALA A 133 -22.10 -14.45 15.18
CA ALA A 133 -22.05 -14.86 13.78
C ALA A 133 -20.71 -14.49 13.12
N LEU A 134 -20.23 -13.24 13.32
CA LEU A 134 -18.95 -12.77 12.79
C LEU A 134 -17.74 -13.47 13.41
N ALA A 135 -17.80 -13.82 14.70
CA ALA A 135 -16.71 -14.52 15.37
C ALA A 135 -16.56 -15.97 14.89
N HIS A 136 -17.67 -16.59 14.46
CA HIS A 136 -17.72 -17.95 13.93
C HIS A 136 -17.53 -18.03 12.40
N ALA A 137 -17.77 -16.95 11.66
CA ALA A 137 -17.54 -16.92 10.22
C ALA A 137 -16.04 -17.08 9.88
N GLU A 138 -15.70 -18.12 9.12
CA GLU A 138 -14.33 -18.38 8.63
C GLU A 138 -13.95 -17.45 7.45
N GLY A 139 -14.02 -16.13 7.68
CA GLY A 139 -13.43 -15.11 6.81
C GLY A 139 -14.22 -14.69 5.56
N SER A 140 -15.34 -15.32 5.24
CA SER A 140 -16.16 -15.01 4.05
C SER A 140 -17.20 -13.89 4.28
N GLU A 141 -17.72 -13.73 5.50
CA GLU A 141 -18.66 -12.65 5.84
C GLU A 141 -17.94 -11.61 6.68
N ARG A 142 -17.85 -10.39 6.16
CA ARG A 142 -17.26 -9.23 6.86
C ARG A 142 -18.32 -8.17 7.06
N SER A 143 -18.37 -7.60 8.26
CA SER A 143 -19.16 -6.39 8.48
C SER A 143 -18.73 -5.29 7.50
N PRO A 144 -19.65 -4.40 7.07
CA PRO A 144 -19.29 -3.19 6.33
C PRO A 144 -18.22 -2.34 7.05
N PHE A 145 -18.12 -2.46 8.38
CA PHE A 145 -17.08 -1.84 9.18
C PHE A 145 -16.06 -2.87 9.68
N TRP A 146 -14.79 -2.48 9.67
CA TRP A 146 -13.67 -3.36 9.98
C TRP A 146 -12.62 -2.67 10.87
N PRO A 147 -12.07 -3.36 11.88
CA PRO A 147 -11.02 -2.80 12.73
C PRO A 147 -9.75 -2.44 11.96
N PHE A 148 -9.12 -1.32 12.32
CA PHE A 148 -7.76 -0.95 11.91
C PHE A 148 -7.00 -0.38 13.10
N GLY A 149 -5.66 -0.30 12.97
CA GLY A 149 -4.83 0.17 14.08
C GLY A 149 -4.67 -0.86 15.18
N SER A 150 -4.23 -0.40 16.35
CA SER A 150 -4.04 -1.24 17.54
C SER A 150 -5.19 -1.03 18.52
N TYR A 151 -5.73 -2.11 19.07
CA TYR A 151 -6.80 -2.07 20.08
C TYR A 151 -6.23 -2.45 21.45
N VAL A 152 -6.47 -1.58 22.43
CA VAL A 152 -6.17 -1.83 23.84
C VAL A 152 -7.46 -2.23 24.54
N LEU A 153 -7.61 -3.52 24.80
CA LEU A 153 -8.78 -4.11 25.44
C LEU A 153 -8.57 -4.10 26.95
N CYS A 154 -9.36 -3.28 27.66
CA CYS A 154 -9.21 -3.00 29.09
C CYS A 154 -10.27 -3.73 29.93
N THR A 155 -9.86 -4.22 31.09
CA THR A 155 -10.70 -4.82 32.13
C THR A 155 -10.29 -4.26 33.50
N HIS A 156 -10.93 -4.73 34.58
CA HIS A 156 -10.48 -4.35 35.92
C HIS A 156 -9.17 -5.04 36.31
N LYS A 157 -8.89 -6.22 35.74
CA LYS A 157 -7.65 -6.97 35.96
C LYS A 157 -6.51 -6.56 35.04
N GLY A 158 -6.71 -5.81 33.97
CA GLY A 158 -5.60 -5.30 33.17
C GLY A 158 -5.98 -4.91 31.77
N ALA A 159 -4.98 -4.82 30.90
CA ALA A 159 -5.17 -4.47 29.50
C ALA A 159 -4.28 -5.30 28.60
N ILE A 160 -4.77 -5.62 27.41
CA ILE A 160 -3.97 -6.25 26.35
C ILE A 160 -4.03 -5.41 25.08
N CYS A 161 -2.95 -5.42 24.30
CA CYS A 161 -2.89 -4.74 23.01
C CYS A 161 -2.92 -5.76 21.88
N VAL A 162 -3.82 -5.59 20.91
CA VAL A 162 -4.01 -6.49 19.76
C VAL A 162 -4.12 -5.67 18.48
N ASP A 163 -3.34 -6.02 17.46
CA ASP A 163 -3.33 -5.34 16.13
C ASP A 163 -3.99 -6.19 15.02
N ASN A 164 -4.24 -7.48 15.26
CA ASN A 164 -4.93 -8.35 14.31
C ASN A 164 -6.45 -8.12 14.35
N ALA A 165 -7.02 -7.64 13.25
CA ALA A 165 -8.44 -7.30 13.17
C ALA A 165 -9.39 -8.47 13.47
N ASN A 166 -9.10 -9.69 13.01
CA ASN A 166 -9.92 -10.87 13.32
C ASN A 166 -9.90 -11.17 14.82
N SER A 167 -8.73 -11.15 15.43
CA SER A 167 -8.58 -11.33 16.87
C SER A 167 -9.30 -10.24 17.66
N VAL A 168 -9.27 -8.99 17.19
CA VAL A 168 -10.01 -7.89 17.81
C VAL A 168 -11.51 -8.16 17.80
N VAL A 169 -12.11 -8.52 16.66
CA VAL A 169 -13.55 -8.83 16.57
C VAL A 169 -13.91 -10.00 17.50
N LYS A 170 -13.13 -11.09 17.46
CA LYS A 170 -13.39 -12.26 18.31
C LYS A 170 -13.25 -11.95 19.79
N LEU A 171 -12.24 -11.17 20.19
CA LEU A 171 -12.07 -10.77 21.60
C LEU A 171 -13.16 -9.80 22.05
N MET A 172 -13.59 -8.86 21.20
CA MET A 172 -14.75 -8.00 21.48
C MET A 172 -16.02 -8.82 21.73
N HIS A 173 -16.26 -9.88 20.94
CA HIS A 173 -17.34 -10.83 21.15
C HIS A 173 -17.20 -11.55 22.50
N LEU A 174 -16.06 -12.18 22.78
CA LEU A 174 -15.83 -12.92 24.03
C LEU A 174 -16.02 -12.03 25.26
N MET A 175 -15.58 -10.78 25.22
CA MET A 175 -15.77 -9.81 26.31
C MET A 175 -17.24 -9.42 26.50
N LEU A 176 -17.99 -9.23 25.40
CA LEU A 176 -19.39 -8.85 25.44
C LEU A 176 -20.31 -9.99 25.90
N VAL A 177 -20.02 -11.25 25.54
CA VAL A 177 -20.71 -12.45 26.05
C VAL A 177 -20.67 -12.53 27.58
N MET A 178 -19.61 -12.01 28.20
CA MET A 178 -19.43 -11.98 29.65
C MET A 178 -20.03 -10.74 30.31
N SER A 179 -20.74 -9.91 29.56
CA SER A 179 -21.36 -8.67 30.02
C SER A 179 -22.85 -8.84 30.29
N SER A 180 -23.43 -7.86 30.99
CA SER A 180 -24.88 -7.66 31.06
C SER A 180 -25.29 -6.43 30.22
N PRO A 181 -26.57 -6.28 29.84
CA PRO A 181 -27.06 -5.11 29.12
C PRO A 181 -26.77 -3.78 29.83
N ASN A 182 -26.91 -3.74 31.16
CA ASN A 182 -26.63 -2.56 31.97
C ASN A 182 -25.14 -2.21 31.94
N CYS A 183 -24.27 -3.18 32.24
CA CYS A 183 -22.83 -2.97 32.18
C CYS A 183 -22.41 -2.51 30.79
N ALA A 184 -22.99 -3.06 29.72
CA ALA A 184 -22.58 -2.73 28.35
C ALA A 184 -22.84 -1.27 27.97
N ILE A 185 -23.86 -0.65 28.57
CA ILE A 185 -24.24 0.74 28.28
C ILE A 185 -23.56 1.71 29.23
N GLU A 186 -23.46 1.37 30.52
CA GLU A 186 -22.84 2.22 31.54
C GLU A 186 -21.32 2.29 31.40
N ASP A 187 -20.68 1.20 30.99
CA ASP A 187 -19.22 1.11 30.88
C ASP A 187 -18.64 2.07 29.83
N HIS A 188 -19.46 2.50 28.87
CA HIS A 188 -19.11 3.56 27.91
C HIS A 188 -18.73 4.89 28.60
N LEU A 189 -19.24 5.14 29.81
CA LEU A 189 -18.99 6.35 30.58
C LEU A 189 -17.79 6.21 31.54
N ASN A 190 -17.24 5.00 31.71
CA ASN A 190 -16.30 4.66 32.78
C ASN A 190 -14.83 4.62 32.35
N TYR A 191 -14.48 5.18 31.18
CA TYR A 191 -13.11 5.16 30.66
C TYR A 191 -12.06 5.79 31.58
N ARG A 192 -12.45 6.74 32.44
CA ARG A 192 -11.57 7.31 33.48
C ARG A 192 -11.00 6.23 34.38
N ASP A 193 -11.86 5.35 34.90
CA ASP A 193 -11.47 4.33 35.87
C ASP A 193 -10.46 3.34 35.27
N TYR A 194 -10.62 3.00 33.99
CA TYR A 194 -9.70 2.13 33.28
C TYR A 194 -8.33 2.78 33.08
N VAL A 195 -8.30 4.06 32.69
CA VAL A 195 -7.03 4.79 32.52
C VAL A 195 -6.28 4.89 33.84
N GLU A 196 -6.97 5.26 34.93
CA GLU A 196 -6.38 5.36 36.28
C GLU A 196 -5.85 4.00 36.75
N LYS A 197 -6.62 2.92 36.55
CA LYS A 197 -6.19 1.56 36.92
C LYS A 197 -4.99 1.08 36.11
N VAL A 198 -4.95 1.31 34.80
CA VAL A 198 -3.82 0.92 33.95
C VAL A 198 -2.55 1.66 34.39
N GLN A 199 -2.66 2.96 34.73
CA GLN A 199 -1.55 3.73 35.29
C GLN A 199 -1.04 3.12 36.60
N LEU A 200 -1.94 2.73 37.51
CA LEU A 200 -1.58 2.10 38.78
C LEU A 200 -0.99 0.69 38.63
N GLN A 201 -1.43 -0.07 37.62
CA GLN A 201 -0.90 -1.39 37.35
C GLN A 201 0.52 -1.35 36.78
N PHE A 202 0.88 -0.32 36.00
CA PHE A 202 2.25 -0.14 35.52
C PHE A 202 3.25 0.08 36.68
N LEU A 203 2.79 0.67 37.78
CA LEU A 203 3.60 0.90 38.99
C LEU A 203 3.73 -0.33 39.89
N LYS A 204 2.85 -1.33 39.74
CA LYS A 204 2.86 -2.57 40.52
C LYS A 204 3.53 -3.67 39.71
N ALA A 205 4.78 -4.01 40.05
CA ALA A 205 5.43 -5.19 39.49
C ALA A 205 4.57 -6.43 39.76
N ARG A 206 3.88 -6.95 38.75
CA ARG A 206 3.08 -8.16 38.88
C ARG A 206 4.00 -9.38 38.90
N SER A 207 4.26 -9.90 40.09
CA SER A 207 4.72 -11.27 40.27
C SER A 207 3.51 -12.21 40.21
N PHE A 208 3.58 -13.25 39.36
CA PHE A 208 2.61 -14.34 39.30
C PHE A 208 2.25 -14.85 40.71
N LEU A 209 0.96 -14.89 41.07
CA LEU A 209 0.49 -15.53 42.30
C LEU A 209 0.34 -17.06 42.14
N GLN A 210 0.27 -17.56 40.91
CA GLN A 210 0.18 -19.00 40.61
C GLN A 210 1.48 -19.51 39.98
N ARG A 211 2.20 -20.38 40.69
CA ARG A 211 3.43 -21.02 40.23
C ARG A 211 3.11 -22.16 39.25
N ASN A 212 2.50 -21.85 38.11
CA ASN A 212 2.36 -22.79 37.00
C ASN A 212 3.68 -22.85 36.24
N ILE A 213 4.20 -24.06 36.02
CA ILE A 213 5.34 -24.28 35.14
C ILE A 213 4.80 -24.18 33.72
N TYR A 214 5.22 -23.14 32.99
CA TYR A 214 4.90 -22.98 31.57
C TYR A 214 6.09 -23.45 30.75
N ASP A 215 5.83 -24.14 29.63
CA ASP A 215 6.89 -24.69 28.77
C ASP A 215 7.65 -23.58 28.03
N SER A 216 7.09 -22.37 27.96
CA SER A 216 7.76 -21.19 27.39
C SER A 216 7.29 -19.85 27.98
N SER A 217 8.12 -18.82 27.82
CA SER A 217 7.75 -17.42 28.15
C SER A 217 6.54 -16.92 27.36
N TYR A 218 6.31 -17.47 26.17
CA TYR A 218 5.14 -17.17 25.35
C TYR A 218 3.86 -17.70 25.98
N GLU A 219 3.85 -18.97 26.42
CA GLU A 219 2.70 -19.56 27.07
C GLU A 219 2.35 -18.85 28.39
N ALA A 220 3.38 -18.47 29.16
CA ALA A 220 3.21 -17.63 30.34
C ALA A 220 2.56 -16.27 29.97
N GLY A 221 3.00 -15.63 28.88
CA GLY A 221 2.43 -14.38 28.38
C GLY A 221 0.98 -14.52 27.91
N VAL A 222 0.64 -15.61 27.23
CA VAL A 222 -0.75 -15.90 26.81
C VAL A 222 -1.64 -16.14 28.02
N ALA A 223 -1.16 -16.87 29.03
CA ALA A 223 -1.89 -17.08 30.28
C ALA A 223 -2.16 -15.74 31.01
N LEU A 224 -1.15 -14.87 31.10
CA LEU A 224 -1.31 -13.52 31.67
C LEU A 224 -2.30 -12.65 30.89
N ALA A 225 -2.28 -12.75 29.56
CA ALA A 225 -3.23 -12.04 28.71
C ALA A 225 -4.67 -12.52 28.92
N LEU A 226 -4.88 -13.85 29.05
CA LEU A 226 -6.20 -14.42 29.37
C LEU A 226 -6.69 -14.02 30.76
N GLU A 227 -5.81 -13.99 31.75
CA GLU A 227 -6.13 -13.50 33.10
C GLU A 227 -6.51 -12.01 33.06
N SER A 228 -5.75 -11.20 32.31
CA SER A 228 -6.01 -9.77 32.14
C SER A 228 -7.32 -9.51 31.39
N LEU A 229 -7.76 -10.42 30.53
CA LEU A 229 -9.07 -10.32 29.87
C LEU A 229 -10.24 -10.83 30.74
N GLU A 230 -9.96 -11.45 31.88
CA GLU A 230 -10.94 -12.10 32.76
C GLU A 230 -11.78 -13.19 32.06
N ILE A 231 -11.25 -13.81 31.00
CA ILE A 231 -11.94 -14.86 30.23
C ILE A 231 -11.80 -16.25 30.90
N THR A 232 -11.07 -16.33 32.01
CA THR A 232 -10.68 -17.57 32.70
C THR A 232 -11.79 -18.30 33.45
N THR A 233 -13.03 -17.79 33.49
CA THR A 233 -14.12 -18.40 34.29
C THR A 233 -14.84 -19.56 33.59
N LYS A 234 -14.68 -19.74 32.26
CA LYS A 234 -15.28 -20.85 31.49
C LYS A 234 -14.25 -21.48 30.54
N GLU A 235 -14.04 -22.79 30.64
CA GLU A 235 -12.99 -23.53 29.92
C GLU A 235 -13.09 -23.42 28.38
N LEU A 236 -14.31 -23.39 27.82
CA LEU A 236 -14.53 -23.18 26.39
C LEU A 236 -14.10 -21.76 25.94
N MET A 237 -14.43 -20.74 26.72
CA MET A 237 -14.11 -19.34 26.42
C MET A 237 -12.61 -19.08 26.57
N ALA A 238 -11.97 -19.72 27.54
CA ALA A 238 -10.52 -19.68 27.70
C ALA A 238 -9.79 -20.26 26.47
N ARG A 239 -10.27 -21.39 25.92
CA ARG A 239 -9.76 -21.95 24.67
C ARG A 239 -9.95 -21.01 23.48
N MET A 240 -11.15 -20.47 23.30
CA MET A 240 -11.42 -19.51 22.23
C MET A 240 -10.55 -18.25 22.35
N GLY A 241 -10.38 -17.71 23.56
CA GLY A 241 -9.49 -16.58 23.82
C GLY A 241 -8.03 -16.91 23.52
N GLN A 242 -7.59 -18.13 23.88
CA GLN A 242 -6.23 -18.60 23.58
C GLN A 242 -6.00 -18.69 22.07
N ASP A 243 -6.97 -19.21 21.32
CA ASP A 243 -6.90 -19.29 19.86
C ASP A 243 -6.91 -17.89 19.22
N CYS A 244 -7.64 -16.94 19.78
CA CYS A 244 -7.63 -15.54 19.33
C CYS A 244 -6.25 -14.88 19.53
N LEU A 245 -5.62 -15.12 20.69
CA LEU A 245 -4.28 -14.61 20.99
C LEU A 245 -3.21 -15.30 20.12
N LYS A 246 -3.36 -16.60 19.87
CA LYS A 246 -2.52 -17.35 18.91
C LYS A 246 -2.72 -16.85 17.48
N MET A 247 -3.94 -16.46 17.09
CA MET A 247 -4.22 -15.86 15.78
C MET A 247 -3.67 -14.44 15.66
N ALA A 248 -3.63 -13.69 16.77
CA ALA A 248 -3.03 -12.36 16.82
C ALA A 248 -1.51 -12.41 16.64
N ARG A 249 -0.89 -13.56 16.95
CA ARG A 249 0.50 -13.81 16.59
C ARG A 249 0.64 -13.75 15.08
N ARG A 250 1.52 -12.89 14.57
CA ARG A 250 1.96 -12.94 13.17
C ARG A 250 2.59 -14.32 12.92
N MET A 251 1.85 -15.22 12.29
CA MET A 251 2.33 -16.54 11.89
C MET A 251 3.43 -16.35 10.85
N GLY A 252 4.69 -16.57 11.24
CA GLY A 252 5.86 -16.42 10.36
C GLY A 252 7.10 -15.92 11.08
N ARG A 253 8.18 -15.69 10.32
CA ARG A 253 9.39 -15.04 10.82
C ARG A 253 9.09 -13.55 11.09
N THR A 254 9.79 -12.96 12.07
CA THR A 254 9.67 -11.52 12.32
C THR A 254 10.00 -10.73 11.05
N PRO A 255 9.43 -9.52 10.86
CA PRO A 255 9.73 -8.71 9.68
C PRO A 255 11.24 -8.52 9.43
N ASN A 256 12.03 -8.41 10.50
CA ASN A 256 13.49 -8.33 10.43
C ASN A 256 14.14 -9.61 9.88
N LEU A 257 13.71 -10.78 10.35
CA LEU A 257 14.19 -12.07 9.85
C LEU A 257 13.77 -12.30 8.38
N ASN A 258 12.57 -11.86 7.99
CA ASN A 258 12.15 -11.86 6.59
C ASN A 258 13.03 -10.95 5.73
N GLY A 259 13.34 -9.74 6.21
CA GLY A 259 14.26 -8.83 5.54
C GLY A 259 15.67 -9.42 5.37
N ALA A 260 16.20 -10.10 6.39
CA ALA A 260 17.48 -10.78 6.31
C ALA A 260 17.46 -11.96 5.31
N ASN A 261 16.41 -12.78 5.34
CA ASN A 261 16.23 -13.87 4.37
C ASN A 261 16.07 -13.34 2.93
N LEU A 262 15.36 -12.23 2.75
CA LEU A 262 15.26 -11.57 1.45
C LEU A 262 16.61 -11.09 0.93
N ALA A 263 17.50 -10.60 1.79
CA ALA A 263 18.86 -10.25 1.38
C ALA A 263 19.65 -11.46 0.86
N ILE A 264 19.46 -12.64 1.47
CA ILE A 264 20.05 -13.92 0.99
C ILE A 264 19.39 -14.36 -0.33
N ARG A 265 18.06 -14.25 -0.46
CA ARG A 265 17.38 -14.56 -1.72
C ARG A 265 17.82 -13.61 -2.85
N LEU A 266 18.05 -12.34 -2.53
CA LEU A 266 18.57 -11.35 -3.47
C LEU A 266 19.96 -11.74 -3.98
N SER A 267 20.86 -12.22 -3.11
CA SER A 267 22.19 -12.67 -3.57
C SER A 267 22.09 -13.89 -4.49
N LYS A 268 21.14 -14.81 -4.25
CA LYS A 268 20.89 -15.97 -5.12
C LYS A 268 20.32 -15.59 -6.49
N ILE A 269 19.60 -14.48 -6.60
CA ILE A 269 18.99 -14.04 -7.86
C ILE A 269 19.84 -13.04 -8.64
N THR A 270 20.79 -12.38 -7.97
CA THR A 270 21.73 -11.42 -8.59
C THR A 270 22.47 -12.01 -9.80
N PRO A 271 22.90 -13.29 -9.82
CA PRO A 271 23.50 -13.90 -11.01
C PRO A 271 22.61 -13.85 -12.26
N TYR A 272 21.29 -14.02 -12.14
CA TYR A 272 20.39 -13.92 -13.30
C TYR A 272 20.35 -12.51 -13.89
N ARG A 273 20.47 -11.48 -13.04
CA ARG A 273 20.62 -10.08 -13.49
C ARG A 273 21.95 -9.88 -14.21
N ALA A 274 23.05 -10.39 -13.63
CA ALA A 274 24.38 -10.32 -14.22
C ALA A 274 24.45 -11.02 -15.60
N GLU A 275 23.73 -12.14 -15.77
CA GLU A 275 23.62 -12.80 -17.08
C GLU A 275 22.90 -11.94 -18.13
N ILE A 276 21.89 -11.15 -17.72
CA ILE A 276 21.23 -10.20 -18.63
C ILE A 276 22.16 -9.00 -18.93
N GLU A 277 22.91 -8.51 -17.94
CA GLU A 277 23.95 -7.48 -18.16
C GLU A 277 25.02 -7.98 -19.15
N TRP A 278 25.45 -9.24 -19.01
CA TRP A 278 26.39 -9.86 -19.94
C TRP A 278 25.77 -10.05 -21.34
N TYR A 279 24.50 -10.46 -21.41
CA TYR A 279 23.77 -10.50 -22.68
C TYR A 279 23.78 -9.14 -23.37
N LYS A 280 23.49 -8.06 -22.62
CA LYS A 280 23.53 -6.70 -23.14
C LYS A 280 24.92 -6.34 -23.65
N ALA A 281 25.97 -6.57 -22.85
CA ALA A 281 27.35 -6.26 -23.25
C ALA A 281 27.76 -6.98 -24.54
N CYS A 282 27.36 -8.25 -24.69
CA CYS A 282 27.62 -9.02 -25.90
C CYS A 282 26.83 -8.50 -27.12
N CYS A 283 25.60 -8.03 -26.95
CA CYS A 283 24.82 -7.40 -28.03
C CYS A 283 25.38 -6.02 -28.41
N ASP A 284 25.87 -5.24 -27.44
CA ASP A 284 26.49 -3.94 -27.70
C ASP A 284 27.82 -4.07 -28.49
N GLN A 285 28.48 -5.24 -28.40
CA GLN A 285 29.73 -5.56 -29.10
C GLN A 285 29.52 -6.38 -30.38
N ALA A 286 28.28 -6.78 -30.69
CA ALA A 286 28.01 -7.62 -31.83
C ALA A 286 28.14 -6.84 -33.16
N ASP A 287 28.61 -7.54 -34.19
CA ASP A 287 28.76 -6.96 -35.55
C ASP A 287 27.42 -6.60 -36.19
N ASP A 288 26.32 -7.19 -35.70
CA ASP A 288 24.96 -6.90 -36.17
C ASP A 288 24.50 -5.47 -35.83
N GLN A 289 25.14 -4.80 -34.87
CA GLN A 289 24.84 -3.42 -34.46
C GLN A 289 23.34 -3.18 -34.18
N MET A 290 22.67 -4.16 -33.58
CA MET A 290 21.24 -4.09 -33.25
C MET A 290 20.97 -3.62 -31.82
N GLY A 291 21.86 -3.96 -30.89
CA GLY A 291 21.66 -3.70 -29.46
C GLY A 291 20.69 -4.70 -28.80
N TYR A 292 20.73 -4.76 -27.48
CA TYR A 292 20.11 -5.88 -26.75
C TYR A 292 18.57 -5.90 -26.78
N TYR A 293 17.92 -4.75 -26.95
CA TYR A 293 16.46 -4.65 -27.09
C TYR A 293 16.01 -5.34 -28.38
N ASP A 294 16.57 -4.91 -29.51
CA ASP A 294 16.21 -5.42 -30.83
C ASP A 294 16.64 -6.87 -31.02
N SER A 295 17.85 -7.26 -30.57
CA SER A 295 18.28 -8.66 -30.57
C SER A 295 17.28 -9.55 -29.80
N PHE A 296 16.76 -9.07 -28.66
CA PHE A 296 15.80 -9.83 -27.87
C PHE A 296 14.38 -9.83 -28.48
N LYS A 297 13.95 -8.73 -29.10
CA LYS A 297 12.65 -8.66 -29.80
C LYS A 297 12.62 -9.63 -31.00
N LEU A 298 13.70 -9.66 -31.77
CA LEU A 298 13.84 -10.47 -32.98
C LEU A 298 14.41 -11.88 -32.72
N ARG A 299 14.59 -12.25 -31.44
CA ARG A 299 15.19 -13.53 -31.05
C ARG A 299 14.53 -14.75 -31.70
N GLY A 300 15.37 -15.69 -32.10
CA GLY A 300 14.97 -17.02 -32.57
C GLY A 300 14.95 -18.07 -31.44
N ALA A 301 15.03 -19.34 -31.81
CA ALA A 301 15.08 -20.47 -30.87
C ALA A 301 16.48 -20.70 -30.26
N SER A 302 17.26 -19.63 -30.02
CA SER A 302 18.62 -19.78 -29.50
C SER A 302 18.61 -20.12 -28.01
N LYS A 303 19.58 -20.95 -27.57
CA LYS A 303 19.75 -21.31 -26.15
C LYS A 303 20.05 -20.07 -25.30
N ARG A 304 20.84 -19.13 -25.83
CA ARG A 304 21.21 -17.87 -25.16
C ARG A 304 19.97 -17.02 -24.89
N ASP A 305 19.15 -16.79 -25.91
CA ASP A 305 17.97 -15.95 -25.81
C ASP A 305 16.89 -16.57 -24.91
N SER A 306 16.72 -17.90 -25.00
CA SER A 306 15.82 -18.66 -24.13
C SER A 306 16.22 -18.54 -22.66
N ARG A 307 17.53 -18.60 -22.37
CA ARG A 307 18.07 -18.41 -21.01
C ARG A 307 17.82 -17.00 -20.48
N VAL A 308 18.01 -15.97 -21.30
CA VAL A 308 17.73 -14.57 -20.94
C VAL A 308 16.24 -14.37 -20.63
N ASN A 309 15.35 -14.94 -21.46
CA ASN A 309 13.92 -14.86 -21.21
C ASN A 309 13.51 -15.60 -19.92
N MET A 310 14.11 -16.75 -19.65
CA MET A 310 13.92 -17.48 -18.38
C MET A 310 14.38 -16.63 -17.18
N ASN A 311 15.54 -15.99 -17.28
CA ASN A 311 16.07 -15.13 -16.23
C ASN A 311 15.17 -13.92 -15.96
N ARG A 312 14.62 -13.29 -17.01
CA ARG A 312 13.61 -12.22 -16.90
C ARG A 312 12.42 -12.64 -16.04
N HIS A 313 11.86 -13.83 -16.31
CA HIS A 313 10.74 -14.37 -15.52
C HIS A 313 11.12 -14.67 -14.06
N LYS A 314 12.30 -15.27 -13.82
CA LYS A 314 12.78 -15.54 -12.47
C LYS A 314 12.92 -14.25 -11.65
N LEU A 315 13.51 -13.22 -12.25
CA LEU A 315 13.65 -11.90 -11.62
C LEU A 315 12.28 -11.27 -11.33
N ALA A 316 11.35 -11.33 -12.27
CA ALA A 316 9.99 -10.83 -12.07
C ALA A 316 9.29 -11.56 -10.91
N GLY A 317 9.39 -12.88 -10.83
CA GLY A 317 8.81 -13.68 -9.74
C GLY A 317 9.35 -13.30 -8.36
N PHE A 318 10.65 -13.05 -8.24
CA PHE A 318 11.25 -12.57 -7.00
C PHE A 318 10.73 -11.19 -6.58
N TRP A 319 10.72 -10.24 -7.50
CA TRP A 319 10.27 -8.88 -7.21
C TRP A 319 8.78 -8.83 -6.88
N ASN A 320 7.94 -9.60 -7.57
CA ASN A 320 6.53 -9.75 -7.23
C ASN A 320 6.36 -10.34 -5.82
N SER A 321 7.18 -11.32 -5.43
CA SER A 321 7.21 -11.87 -4.07
C SER A 321 7.62 -10.81 -3.04
N VAL A 322 8.61 -9.96 -3.33
CA VAL A 322 9.02 -8.85 -2.43
C VAL A 322 7.87 -7.85 -2.24
N ILE A 323 7.21 -7.44 -3.34
CA ILE A 323 6.06 -6.53 -3.30
C ILE A 323 4.92 -7.13 -2.47
N TYR A 324 4.59 -8.41 -2.70
CA TYR A 324 3.59 -9.11 -1.92
C TYR A 324 3.92 -9.11 -0.42
N MET A 325 5.16 -9.43 -0.04
CA MET A 325 5.58 -9.42 1.37
C MET A 325 5.49 -8.01 1.99
N LEU A 326 5.81 -6.98 1.20
CA LEU A 326 5.72 -5.59 1.65
C LEU A 326 4.27 -5.18 1.94
N GLU A 327 3.35 -5.46 1.01
CA GLU A 327 1.93 -5.10 1.10
C GLU A 327 1.21 -5.82 2.24
N ASN A 328 1.72 -6.98 2.63
CA ASN A 328 1.22 -7.77 3.76
C ASN A 328 1.96 -7.49 5.08
N ASN A 329 2.72 -6.38 5.19
CA ASN A 329 3.46 -5.99 6.40
C ASN A 329 4.43 -7.06 6.95
N GLN A 330 4.95 -7.91 6.07
CA GLN A 330 5.89 -8.98 6.42
C GLN A 330 7.35 -8.50 6.42
N LEU A 331 7.61 -7.23 6.09
CA LEU A 331 8.95 -6.62 5.99
C LEU A 331 9.13 -5.43 6.96
N PRO A 332 10.38 -5.08 7.32
CA PRO A 332 10.66 -3.98 8.26
C PRO A 332 10.07 -2.63 7.81
N TYR A 333 9.74 -1.74 8.76
CA TYR A 333 9.12 -0.44 8.47
C TYR A 333 9.97 0.44 7.55
N ASP A 334 11.27 0.43 7.76
CA ASP A 334 12.24 1.20 7.01
C ASP A 334 12.67 0.53 5.68
N PHE A 335 12.07 -0.61 5.30
CA PHE A 335 12.50 -1.39 4.13
C PHE A 335 12.57 -0.56 2.84
N LEU A 336 11.57 0.30 2.61
CA LEU A 336 11.51 1.20 1.45
C LEU A 336 12.50 2.38 1.52
N ARG A 337 13.00 2.71 2.72
CA ARG A 337 13.99 3.79 2.91
C ARG A 337 15.42 3.29 2.76
N ARG A 338 15.62 1.97 2.71
CA ARG A 338 16.94 1.38 2.54
C ARG A 338 17.36 1.46 1.08
N GLU A 339 18.40 2.26 0.82
CA GLU A 339 18.98 2.46 -0.51
C GLU A 339 19.26 1.14 -1.25
N LYS A 340 19.68 0.09 -0.53
CA LYS A 340 19.89 -1.25 -1.10
C LYS A 340 18.70 -1.74 -1.94
N TRP A 341 17.47 -1.60 -1.44
CA TRP A 341 16.28 -2.13 -2.10
C TRP A 341 15.80 -1.21 -3.21
N VAL A 342 15.82 0.10 -2.97
CA VAL A 342 15.45 1.12 -3.96
C VAL A 342 16.38 1.06 -5.17
N ASN A 343 17.70 1.03 -4.95
CA ASN A 343 18.70 0.94 -6.01
C ASN A 343 18.61 -0.40 -6.74
N ALA A 344 18.48 -1.53 -6.02
CA ALA A 344 18.35 -2.84 -6.66
C ALA A 344 17.10 -2.95 -7.54
N ALA A 345 15.97 -2.41 -7.08
CA ALA A 345 14.73 -2.36 -7.86
C ALA A 345 14.87 -1.45 -9.09
N GLN A 346 15.52 -0.29 -8.94
CA GLN A 346 15.80 0.62 -10.05
C GLN A 346 16.71 -0.01 -11.11
N PHE A 347 17.82 -0.62 -10.71
CA PHE A 347 18.72 -1.29 -11.66
C PHE A 347 18.06 -2.48 -12.36
N TYR A 348 17.22 -3.23 -11.65
CA TYR A 348 16.39 -4.26 -12.28
C TYR A 348 15.44 -3.66 -13.32
N LYS A 349 14.71 -2.59 -12.96
CA LYS A 349 13.77 -1.91 -13.85
C LYS A 349 14.45 -1.42 -15.12
N LEU A 350 15.53 -0.64 -15.00
CA LEU A 350 16.24 -0.07 -16.15
C LEU A 350 16.82 -1.14 -17.09
N LEU A 351 17.22 -2.29 -16.56
CA LEU A 351 17.79 -3.38 -17.36
C LEU A 351 16.70 -4.25 -18.03
N VAL A 352 15.66 -4.61 -17.27
CA VAL A 352 14.74 -5.69 -17.63
C VAL A 352 13.42 -5.21 -18.21
N GLU A 353 12.94 -4.02 -17.84
CA GLU A 353 11.70 -3.48 -18.41
C GLU A 353 11.77 -3.33 -19.94
N PRO A 354 12.90 -2.90 -20.56
CA PRO A 354 13.07 -2.95 -22.01
C PRO A 354 12.83 -4.34 -22.62
N LEU A 355 13.21 -5.43 -21.94
CA LEU A 355 12.97 -6.79 -22.43
C LEU A 355 11.51 -7.22 -22.28
N ASP A 356 10.82 -6.76 -21.24
CA ASP A 356 9.37 -6.93 -21.10
C ASP A 356 8.61 -6.17 -22.20
N ILE A 357 9.05 -4.97 -22.54
CA ILE A 357 8.53 -4.17 -23.66
C ILE A 357 8.77 -4.90 -24.98
N ALA A 358 9.99 -5.35 -25.23
CA ALA A 358 10.34 -6.12 -26.43
C ALA A 358 9.43 -7.33 -26.59
N GLU A 359 9.18 -8.07 -25.49
CA GLU A 359 8.28 -9.23 -25.51
C GLU A 359 6.83 -8.87 -25.76
N TYR A 360 6.36 -7.78 -25.16
CA TYR A 360 5.00 -7.28 -25.33
C TYR A 360 4.70 -6.99 -26.81
N TYR A 361 5.57 -6.25 -27.49
CA TYR A 361 5.37 -5.90 -28.89
C TYR A 361 5.66 -7.08 -29.82
N ARG A 362 6.67 -7.91 -29.53
CA ARG A 362 6.96 -9.15 -30.30
C ARG A 362 5.75 -10.08 -30.35
N THR A 363 5.04 -10.25 -29.24
CA THR A 363 3.89 -11.17 -29.14
C THR A 363 2.59 -10.55 -29.66
N GLY A 364 2.62 -9.34 -30.21
CA GLY A 364 1.44 -8.67 -30.75
C GLY A 364 0.44 -8.19 -29.70
N MET A 365 0.85 -8.07 -28.43
CA MET A 365 -0.04 -7.66 -27.33
C MET A 365 -0.64 -6.27 -27.54
N LEU A 366 0.00 -5.42 -28.36
CA LEU A 366 -0.55 -4.15 -28.81
C LEU A 366 -1.99 -4.29 -29.34
N ARG A 367 -2.28 -5.33 -30.14
CA ARG A 367 -3.62 -5.54 -30.72
C ARG A 367 -4.64 -6.07 -29.72
N ILE A 368 -4.19 -6.68 -28.63
CA ILE A 368 -5.04 -7.32 -27.61
C ILE A 368 -5.34 -6.36 -26.46
N LYS A 369 -4.30 -5.67 -25.98
CA LYS A 369 -4.32 -4.85 -24.77
C LYS A 369 -4.00 -3.37 -25.03
N GLY A 370 -3.77 -2.94 -26.27
CA GLY A 370 -3.36 -1.56 -26.57
C GLY A 370 -1.89 -1.27 -26.22
N HIS A 371 -1.53 0.01 -26.14
CA HIS A 371 -0.14 0.42 -25.92
C HIS A 371 0.41 0.00 -24.55
N TYR A 372 1.71 -0.31 -24.50
CA TYR A 372 2.34 -0.81 -23.27
C TYR A 372 2.17 0.15 -22.10
N ARG A 373 2.40 1.45 -22.30
CA ARG A 373 2.42 2.43 -21.21
C ARG A 373 1.08 2.60 -20.49
N THR A 374 -0.03 2.45 -21.21
CA THR A 374 -1.38 2.68 -20.68
C THR A 374 -2.00 1.41 -20.10
N GLN A 375 -1.84 0.28 -20.78
CA GLN A 375 -2.60 -0.95 -20.45
C GLN A 375 -1.72 -2.22 -20.37
N GLY A 376 -0.49 -2.17 -20.86
CA GLY A 376 0.43 -3.33 -20.85
C GLY A 376 1.45 -3.35 -19.70
N ARG A 377 1.71 -2.20 -19.07
CA ARG A 377 2.81 -2.02 -18.12
C ARG A 377 2.54 -2.74 -16.81
N GLU A 378 3.50 -3.56 -16.43
CA GLU A 378 3.42 -4.38 -15.24
C GLU A 378 3.46 -3.56 -13.95
N ARG A 379 2.59 -3.92 -12.99
CA ARG A 379 2.41 -3.19 -11.72
C ARG A 379 3.71 -2.98 -10.94
N ARG A 380 4.64 -3.94 -11.00
CA ARG A 380 5.95 -3.87 -10.34
C ARG A 380 6.74 -2.62 -10.73
N TYR A 381 6.72 -2.23 -12.00
CA TYR A 381 7.48 -1.08 -12.48
C TYR A 381 6.90 0.25 -12.01
N GLN A 382 5.56 0.34 -11.97
CA GLN A 382 4.86 1.50 -11.40
C GLN A 382 5.17 1.67 -9.89
N ILE A 383 5.30 0.56 -9.16
CA ILE A 383 5.70 0.58 -7.75
C ILE A 383 7.14 1.05 -7.60
N PHE A 384 8.05 0.60 -8.47
CA PHE A 384 9.45 1.01 -8.44
C PHE A 384 9.65 2.47 -8.83
N ASP A 385 8.84 3.03 -9.73
CA ASP A 385 8.82 4.48 -9.99
C ASP A 385 8.51 5.25 -8.71
N LYS A 386 7.49 4.82 -7.95
CA LYS A 386 7.16 5.44 -6.65
C LYS A 386 8.32 5.34 -5.67
N TRP A 387 8.90 4.15 -5.51
CA TRP A 387 10.05 3.97 -4.60
C TRP A 387 11.25 4.83 -4.98
N TRP A 388 11.48 5.01 -6.29
CA TRP A 388 12.55 5.83 -6.80
C TRP A 388 12.27 7.32 -6.63
N ASN A 389 11.02 7.78 -6.81
CA ASN A 389 10.67 9.19 -6.68
C ASN A 389 10.56 9.64 -5.21
N ASP A 390 10.14 8.76 -4.30
CA ASP A 390 9.99 9.04 -2.88
C ASP A 390 11.35 9.09 -2.13
N ARG A 391 12.47 8.86 -2.84
CA ARG A 391 13.81 8.98 -2.26
C ARG A 391 14.04 10.43 -1.82
N ARG A 392 14.45 10.63 -0.57
CA ARG A 392 14.92 11.93 -0.06
C ARG A 392 16.28 12.25 -0.67
N VAL A 393 16.30 12.67 -1.92
CA VAL A 393 17.52 13.18 -2.54
C VAL A 393 17.59 14.67 -2.25
N ALA A 394 18.59 15.06 -1.46
CA ALA A 394 19.11 16.42 -1.48
C ALA A 394 19.45 16.71 -2.94
N GLU A 395 18.79 17.72 -3.52
CA GLU A 395 18.92 18.16 -4.91
C GLU A 395 20.24 17.69 -5.52
N GLU A 396 20.19 16.59 -6.28
CA GLU A 396 21.29 16.17 -7.13
C GLU A 396 21.35 17.25 -8.19
N GLY A 397 22.02 18.36 -7.86
CA GLY A 397 22.14 19.53 -8.70
C GLY A 397 22.56 19.09 -10.08
N ASN A 398 21.92 19.68 -11.10
CA ASN A 398 21.98 19.39 -12.53
C ASN A 398 23.40 19.04 -13.04
N LYS A 399 23.90 17.84 -12.73
CA LYS A 399 25.22 17.36 -13.14
C LYS A 399 25.02 16.70 -14.49
N LYS A 400 25.19 17.49 -15.55
CA LYS A 400 25.22 16.98 -16.93
C LYS A 400 26.21 15.82 -17.01
N ARG A 401 25.76 14.67 -17.52
CA ARG A 401 26.60 13.46 -17.65
C ARG A 401 27.72 13.72 -18.65
N SER A 402 28.92 13.19 -18.36
CA SER A 402 30.05 13.25 -19.29
C SER A 402 30.01 12.12 -20.34
N LYS A 403 29.43 10.97 -19.99
CA LYS A 403 29.30 9.76 -20.84
C LYS A 403 27.85 9.31 -20.89
N PHE A 404 27.49 8.61 -21.98
CA PHE A 404 26.21 7.91 -22.10
C PHE A 404 25.99 6.96 -20.93
N ALA A 405 24.74 6.83 -20.51
CA ALA A 405 24.36 5.93 -19.44
C ALA A 405 24.65 4.47 -19.84
N SER A 406 24.94 3.61 -18.87
CA SER A 406 25.05 2.17 -19.12
C SER A 406 23.69 1.53 -19.43
N LEU A 407 22.62 2.13 -18.93
CA LEU A 407 21.22 1.76 -19.17
C LEU A 407 20.43 3.06 -19.36
N THR A 408 19.50 3.08 -20.32
CA THR A 408 18.65 4.25 -20.57
C THR A 408 17.85 4.61 -19.31
N GLN A 409 17.90 5.87 -18.87
CA GLN A 409 17.32 6.28 -17.58
C GLN A 409 15.78 6.29 -17.56
N ASP A 410 15.13 6.45 -18.71
CA ASP A 410 13.71 6.13 -18.88
C ASP A 410 13.55 4.68 -19.33
N SER A 411 13.08 3.81 -18.43
CA SER A 411 12.86 2.40 -18.73
C SER A 411 11.73 2.14 -19.71
N CYS A 412 10.82 3.10 -19.92
CA CYS A 412 9.76 3.05 -20.93
C CYS A 412 10.17 3.67 -22.27
N PHE A 413 11.44 4.06 -22.46
CA PHE A 413 11.93 4.66 -23.71
C PHE A 413 11.53 3.83 -24.94
N TRP A 414 11.78 2.51 -24.91
CA TRP A 414 11.46 1.64 -26.04
C TRP A 414 9.96 1.53 -26.32
N ALA A 415 9.09 1.63 -25.30
CA ALA A 415 7.65 1.66 -25.54
C ALA A 415 7.23 2.92 -26.32
N LYS A 416 7.88 4.06 -26.05
CA LYS A 416 7.66 5.30 -26.81
C LYS A 416 8.17 5.19 -28.25
N VAL A 417 9.28 4.48 -28.47
CA VAL A 417 9.78 4.17 -29.84
C VAL A 417 8.75 3.36 -30.61
N GLU A 418 8.18 2.31 -30.02
CA GLU A 418 7.16 1.49 -30.70
C GLU A 418 5.87 2.27 -30.99
N GLU A 419 5.42 3.13 -30.06
CA GLU A 419 4.31 4.06 -30.28
C GLU A 419 4.61 5.01 -31.46
N ALA A 420 5.82 5.57 -31.52
CA ALA A 420 6.22 6.48 -32.59
C ALA A 420 6.36 5.79 -33.96
N ARG A 421 6.78 4.52 -33.98
CA ARG A 421 6.80 3.71 -35.21
C ARG A 421 5.39 3.44 -35.72
N GLU A 422 4.46 3.08 -34.84
CA GLU A 422 3.06 2.89 -35.21
C GLU A 422 2.43 4.18 -35.72
N PHE A 423 2.73 5.33 -35.11
CA PHE A 423 2.26 6.62 -35.63
C PHE A 423 2.81 6.91 -37.03
N LEU A 424 4.07 6.56 -37.29
CA LEU A 424 4.69 6.74 -38.61
C LEU A 424 4.05 5.84 -39.67
N ASP A 425 3.74 4.58 -39.34
CA ASP A 425 3.00 3.68 -40.22
C ASP A 425 1.57 4.19 -40.48
N ASN A 426 0.89 4.69 -39.43
CA ASN A 426 -0.44 5.25 -39.55
C ASN A 426 -0.48 6.50 -40.44
N ILE A 427 0.54 7.38 -40.38
CA ILE A 427 0.64 8.55 -41.27
C ILE A 427 0.69 8.13 -42.75
N ARG A 428 1.37 7.02 -43.06
CA ARG A 428 1.48 6.51 -44.43
C ARG A 428 0.14 6.00 -44.97
N SER A 429 -0.71 5.43 -44.11
CA SER A 429 -2.03 4.88 -44.50
C SER A 429 -3.23 5.82 -44.29
N GLU A 430 -3.11 6.85 -43.45
CA GLU A 430 -4.22 7.73 -43.07
C GLU A 430 -4.55 8.76 -44.16
N THR A 431 -5.84 8.89 -44.47
CA THR A 431 -6.36 9.80 -45.49
C THR A 431 -6.90 11.10 -44.90
N ASP A 432 -7.26 11.09 -43.61
CA ASP A 432 -7.74 12.26 -42.89
C ASP A 432 -6.60 13.25 -42.55
N VAL A 433 -6.69 14.46 -43.11
CA VAL A 433 -5.69 15.54 -42.92
C VAL A 433 -5.55 15.93 -41.45
N MET A 434 -6.65 16.01 -40.69
CA MET A 434 -6.62 16.45 -39.29
C MET A 434 -5.95 15.41 -38.40
N LYS A 435 -6.20 14.12 -38.66
CA LYS A 435 -5.51 13.03 -37.96
C LYS A 435 -4.02 12.97 -38.33
N ARG A 436 -3.67 13.22 -39.58
CA ARG A 436 -2.27 13.30 -40.01
C ARG A 436 -1.50 14.41 -39.30
N VAL A 437 -2.11 15.60 -39.16
CA VAL A 437 -1.50 16.70 -38.39
C VAL A 437 -1.30 16.29 -36.93
N TRP A 438 -2.32 15.73 -36.29
CA TRP A 438 -2.23 15.28 -34.91
C TRP A 438 -1.14 14.19 -34.70
N LEU A 439 -1.03 13.23 -35.63
CA LEU A 439 0.03 12.20 -35.59
C LEU A 439 1.43 12.82 -35.77
N CYS A 440 1.58 13.79 -36.67
CA CYS A 440 2.83 14.52 -36.86
C CYS A 440 3.25 15.25 -35.59
N ASP A 441 2.32 15.91 -34.89
CA ASP A 441 2.60 16.58 -33.62
C ASP A 441 3.11 15.57 -32.56
N LYS A 442 2.49 14.39 -32.46
CA LYS A 442 2.93 13.34 -31.55
C LYS A 442 4.33 12.81 -31.87
N ILE A 443 4.64 12.65 -33.15
CA ILE A 443 5.98 12.24 -33.59
C ILE A 443 7.01 13.33 -33.28
N ASN A 444 6.70 14.60 -33.54
CA ASN A 444 7.58 15.72 -33.23
C ASN A 444 7.83 15.85 -31.71
N ASP A 445 6.80 15.63 -30.89
CA ASP A 445 6.94 15.59 -29.43
C ASP A 445 7.89 14.47 -28.99
N PHE A 446 7.78 13.28 -29.59
CA PHE A 446 8.69 12.17 -29.31
C PHE A 446 10.12 12.46 -29.79
N GLU A 447 10.31 13.09 -30.95
CA GLU A 447 11.62 13.50 -31.46
C GLU A 447 12.29 14.51 -30.51
N ARG A 448 11.55 15.53 -30.05
CA ARG A 448 12.05 16.50 -29.06
C ARG A 448 12.47 15.82 -27.77
N TYR A 449 11.62 14.96 -27.24
CA TYR A 449 11.89 14.15 -26.05
C TYR A 449 13.16 13.29 -26.21
N ALA A 450 13.29 12.58 -27.33
CA ALA A 450 14.44 11.71 -27.59
C ALA A 450 15.74 12.52 -27.72
N LYS A 451 15.67 13.68 -28.41
CA LYS A 451 16.80 14.61 -28.55
C LYS A 451 17.29 15.11 -27.20
N GLU A 452 16.39 15.57 -26.33
CA GLU A 452 16.73 16.01 -24.96
C GLU A 452 17.42 14.91 -24.16
N LEU A 453 16.92 13.67 -24.24
CA LEU A 453 17.48 12.51 -23.53
C LEU A 453 18.86 12.09 -24.06
N ILE A 454 19.11 12.29 -25.35
CA ILE A 454 20.41 12.04 -25.99
C ILE A 454 21.41 13.14 -25.61
N GLU A 455 21.00 14.40 -25.65
CA GLU A 455 21.83 15.55 -25.28
C GLU A 455 22.22 15.52 -23.80
N SER A 456 21.33 15.07 -22.92
CA SER A 456 21.61 14.82 -21.50
C SER A 456 22.47 13.57 -21.26
N LYS A 457 22.73 12.76 -22.31
CA LYS A 457 23.44 11.48 -22.27
C LYS A 457 22.81 10.48 -21.30
N GLU A 458 21.49 10.53 -21.16
CA GLU A 458 20.70 9.62 -20.32
C GLU A 458 20.30 8.33 -21.05
N VAL A 459 20.42 8.30 -22.37
CA VAL A 459 20.31 7.07 -23.15
C VAL A 459 21.54 6.17 -23.04
N SER A 460 21.33 4.88 -23.23
CA SER A 460 22.41 3.92 -23.43
C SER A 460 22.84 3.83 -24.90
N LYS A 461 24.08 3.37 -25.13
CA LYS A 461 24.71 3.36 -26.47
C LYS A 461 23.95 2.51 -27.49
N ASP A 462 23.27 1.45 -27.04
CA ASP A 462 22.42 0.58 -27.87
C ASP A 462 21.21 1.28 -28.47
N VAL A 463 20.83 2.46 -27.96
CA VAL A 463 19.80 3.27 -28.62
C VAL A 463 20.33 3.84 -29.95
N LEU A 464 21.64 4.15 -30.01
CA LEU A 464 22.27 4.89 -31.10
C LEU A 464 23.03 4.00 -32.11
N VAL A 465 22.98 2.68 -31.96
CA VAL A 465 23.59 1.75 -32.93
C VAL A 465 22.79 1.77 -34.24
N LYS A 466 23.46 1.46 -35.35
CA LYS A 466 22.95 1.66 -36.70
C LYS A 466 21.60 0.99 -36.96
N TYR A 467 21.43 -0.25 -36.50
CA TYR A 467 20.24 -1.05 -36.77
C TYR A 467 19.30 -1.15 -35.57
N SER A 468 19.41 -0.21 -34.61
CA SER A 468 18.44 -0.12 -33.51
C SER A 468 17.07 0.32 -34.04
N SER A 469 15.99 -0.10 -33.39
CA SER A 469 14.64 0.34 -33.73
C SER A 469 14.47 1.86 -33.70
N TYR A 470 15.24 2.56 -32.86
CA TYR A 470 15.24 4.03 -32.80
C TYR A 470 15.96 4.67 -34.00
N SER A 471 17.15 4.17 -34.36
CA SER A 471 17.92 4.69 -35.49
C SER A 471 17.17 4.50 -36.81
N LEU A 472 16.57 3.32 -37.01
CA LEU A 472 15.75 3.04 -38.19
C LEU A 472 14.52 3.95 -38.25
N TRP A 473 13.83 4.15 -37.13
CA TRP A 473 12.71 5.08 -37.05
C TRP A 473 13.13 6.53 -37.37
N MET A 474 14.29 6.97 -36.88
CA MET A 474 14.83 8.31 -37.17
C MET A 474 15.15 8.50 -38.66
N GLU A 475 15.68 7.47 -39.34
CA GLU A 475 15.92 7.49 -40.79
C GLU A 475 14.60 7.60 -41.56
N GLU A 476 13.64 6.73 -41.27
CA GLU A 476 12.31 6.74 -41.91
C GLU A 476 11.57 8.07 -41.70
N TRP A 477 11.67 8.64 -40.50
CA TRP A 477 11.05 9.93 -40.19
C TRP A 477 11.70 11.10 -40.96
N ARG A 478 13.02 11.09 -41.11
CA ARG A 478 13.74 12.12 -41.90
C ARG A 478 13.38 12.04 -43.37
N GLU A 479 13.25 10.84 -43.92
CA GLU A 479 12.78 10.64 -45.30
C GLU A 479 11.36 11.18 -45.48
N LEU A 480 10.45 10.84 -44.57
CA LEU A 480 9.06 11.29 -44.65
C LEU A 480 8.95 12.82 -44.49
N LYS A 481 9.69 13.44 -43.56
CA LYS A 481 9.80 14.90 -43.45
C LYS A 481 10.28 15.55 -44.75
N SER A 482 11.28 14.97 -45.39
CA SER A 482 11.83 15.49 -46.64
C SER A 482 10.81 15.40 -47.79
N GLN A 483 10.06 14.31 -47.87
CA GLN A 483 8.96 14.15 -48.85
C GLN A 483 7.83 15.16 -48.61
N MET A 484 7.47 15.40 -47.35
CA MET A 484 6.46 16.41 -46.99
C MET A 484 6.92 17.84 -47.31
N GLN A 485 8.23 18.13 -47.25
CA GLN A 485 8.78 19.43 -47.65
C GLN A 485 8.88 19.60 -49.17
N GLN A 486 9.03 18.51 -49.93
CA GLN A 486 9.14 18.54 -51.40
C GLN A 486 7.78 18.62 -52.12
N PHE A 487 6.67 18.30 -51.46
CA PHE A 487 5.31 18.47 -51.98
C PHE A 487 4.52 19.46 -51.09
N PRO A 488 4.61 20.79 -51.35
CA PRO A 488 3.89 21.79 -50.55
C PRO A 488 2.37 21.79 -50.78
N SER A 489 1.84 20.94 -51.67
CA SER A 489 0.41 20.89 -51.95
C SER A 489 -0.34 20.11 -50.87
N GLN A 490 -0.60 20.76 -49.73
CA GLN A 490 -1.75 20.62 -48.81
C GLN A 490 -1.44 20.96 -47.33
N PHE A 491 -0.25 21.45 -47.00
CA PHE A 491 0.05 21.91 -45.63
C PHE A 491 0.39 23.41 -45.65
N PRO A 492 -0.29 24.26 -44.84
CA PRO A 492 0.14 25.64 -44.68
C PRO A 492 1.55 25.65 -44.09
N SER A 493 2.45 26.37 -44.73
CA SER A 493 3.80 26.61 -44.25
C SER A 493 3.76 27.34 -42.91
N PHE A 494 4.44 26.78 -41.91
CA PHE A 494 4.83 27.51 -40.71
C PHE A 494 5.86 28.57 -41.11
N LEU A 495 5.45 29.84 -41.06
CA LEU A 495 6.35 30.99 -41.06
C LEU A 495 5.93 31.92 -39.92
N ASP A 496 6.96 32.48 -39.29
CA ASP A 496 6.96 33.11 -37.98
C ASP A 496 5.84 34.12 -37.73
N GLY A 497 5.36 34.10 -36.49
CA GLY A 497 4.35 35.02 -36.01
C GLY A 497 4.81 36.46 -36.07
N GLU A 498 4.27 37.21 -37.02
CA GLU A 498 4.05 38.64 -36.86
C GLU A 498 2.60 38.95 -37.26
N VAL A 499 1.87 39.47 -36.27
CA VAL A 499 0.54 40.05 -36.44
C VAL A 499 0.71 41.54 -36.58
N VAL A 500 0.39 42.14 -37.74
CA VAL A 500 -0.05 43.54 -37.84
C VAL A 500 -0.74 43.78 -39.19
N PRO A 501 -1.69 44.74 -39.28
CA PRO A 501 -3.03 44.77 -38.70
C PRO A 501 -4.12 44.21 -39.63
#